data_AF-A0A2A5VI60-F1
#
_entry.id   AF-A0A2A5VI60-F1
#
_cell.length_a   1.000
_cell.length_b   1.000
_cell.length_c   1.000
_cell.angle_alpha   90.00
_cell.angle_beta   90.00
_cell.angle_gamma   90.00
#
_symmetry.space_group_name_H-M   'P 1'
#
loop_
_entity.id
_entity.type
_entity.pdbx_description
1 polymer ?
#
loop_
_entity_poly.entity_id
_entity_poly.type
_entity_poly.pdbx_seq_one_letter_code
_entity_poly.pdbx_strand_id
1 'polypeptide(L)'
;MMTKSKGYTRHGLLVLSVVILTTLISSSVSAQDRYSEESGLSGICFLAPIFLLTIFGLVWAILYPTMLLWAFLFSGKKLDNMILNTAERESQIFSQLGKDPLSTVDGGYRKDVNKAGIVWSGAVYGPSHWHLLIAWINNLFGGSVDIFQKVISAGRAESMQRLRETAIREGWDEVINVRIDTAVMSPGTNKKGIRAVEVFAYGTGIKYG
;
A
#
# COMPACT_ATOMS: atom_id res chain seq x y z
N MET A 1 8.77 -8.83 39.33
CA MET A 1 10.09 -8.96 38.68
C MET A 1 10.08 -10.28 37.90
N MET A 2 9.64 -10.26 36.63
CA MET A 2 9.52 -11.47 35.79
C MET A 2 10.55 -11.42 34.67
N THR A 3 11.34 -12.48 34.60
CA THR A 3 12.56 -12.61 33.80
C THR A 3 12.28 -12.80 32.32
N LYS A 4 13.02 -12.03 31.53
CA LYS A 4 13.11 -12.03 30.07
C LYS A 4 13.58 -13.40 29.55
N SER A 5 12.69 -14.16 28.90
CA SER A 5 13.06 -15.39 28.19
C SER A 5 13.83 -15.05 26.92
N LYS A 6 15.08 -15.50 26.87
CA LYS A 6 16.08 -15.24 25.82
C LYS A 6 15.62 -15.86 24.49
N GLY A 7 15.67 -15.04 23.43
CA GLY A 7 15.51 -15.49 22.04
C GLY A 7 16.70 -16.34 21.59
N TYR A 8 16.61 -17.65 21.78
CA TYR A 8 17.62 -18.62 21.33
C TYR A 8 17.09 -19.66 20.34
N THR A 9 15.85 -19.50 19.85
CA THR A 9 15.12 -20.63 19.25
C THR A 9 15.21 -20.74 17.73
N ARG A 10 15.61 -19.69 17.00
CA ARG A 10 15.66 -19.75 15.51
C ARG A 10 17.02 -20.12 14.94
N HIS A 11 18.11 -19.56 15.46
CA HIS A 11 19.46 -19.88 14.99
C HIS A 11 19.90 -21.28 15.45
N GLY A 12 19.54 -21.69 16.68
CA GLY A 12 19.81 -23.04 17.18
C GLY A 12 19.12 -24.12 16.35
N LEU A 13 17.88 -23.88 15.91
CA LEU A 13 17.13 -24.84 15.08
C LEU A 13 17.74 -24.98 13.67
N LEU A 14 18.20 -23.87 13.07
CA LEU A 14 18.86 -23.89 11.76
C LEU A 14 20.21 -24.60 11.83
N VAL A 15 21.02 -24.32 12.85
CA VAL A 15 22.31 -25.01 13.05
C VAL A 15 22.10 -26.50 13.28
N LEU A 16 21.10 -26.88 14.09
CA LEU A 16 20.76 -28.30 14.31
C LEU A 16 20.31 -28.98 13.01
N SER A 17 19.49 -28.30 12.18
CA SER A 17 19.04 -28.84 10.90
C SER A 17 20.19 -29.02 9.89
N VAL A 18 21.15 -28.10 9.86
CA VAL A 18 22.33 -28.21 8.98
C VAL A 18 23.24 -29.35 9.43
N VAL A 19 23.44 -29.53 10.74
CA VAL A 19 24.24 -30.64 11.29
C VAL A 19 23.58 -31.99 11.06
N ILE A 20 22.25 -32.08 11.21
CA ILE A 20 21.50 -33.32 10.90
C ILE A 20 21.58 -33.62 9.40
N LEU A 21 21.49 -32.60 8.54
CA LEU A 21 21.60 -32.79 7.10
C LEU A 21 23.01 -33.24 6.68
N THR A 22 24.07 -32.66 7.24
CA THR A 22 25.45 -33.05 6.91
C THR A 22 25.79 -34.45 7.41
N THR A 23 25.31 -34.84 8.59
CA THR A 23 25.50 -36.19 9.13
C THR A 23 24.73 -37.25 8.33
N LEU A 24 23.51 -36.95 7.88
CA LEU A 24 22.75 -37.82 6.99
C LEU A 24 23.48 -38.00 5.64
N ILE A 25 23.98 -36.93 5.03
CA ILE A 25 24.74 -37.00 3.76
C ILE A 25 26.00 -37.88 3.92
N SER A 26 26.76 -37.72 5.02
CA SER A 26 27.95 -38.55 5.27
C SER A 26 27.62 -40.03 5.49
N SER A 27 26.47 -40.34 6.13
CA SER A 27 26.02 -41.72 6.31
C SER A 27 25.59 -42.38 4.99
N SER A 28 24.99 -41.62 4.07
CA SER A 28 24.64 -42.09 2.72
C SER A 28 25.88 -42.35 1.86
N VAL A 29 26.89 -41.46 1.94
CA VAL A 29 28.15 -41.60 1.19
C VAL A 29 28.96 -42.81 1.69
N SER A 30 29.05 -43.02 3.00
CA SER A 30 29.78 -44.16 3.58
C SER A 30 29.08 -45.51 3.39
N ALA A 31 27.77 -45.53 3.15
CA ALA A 31 27.04 -46.74 2.77
C ALA A 31 27.28 -47.16 1.31
N GLN A 32 27.72 -46.22 0.45
CA GLN A 32 27.93 -46.43 -0.98
C GLN A 32 29.20 -47.23 -1.28
N ASP A 33 30.22 -47.17 -0.41
CA ASP A 33 31.47 -47.93 -0.54
C ASP A 33 31.30 -49.45 -0.31
N ARG A 34 30.15 -49.92 0.21
CA ARG A 34 29.91 -51.36 0.49
C ARG A 34 29.07 -52.11 -0.53
N TYR A 35 28.48 -51.46 -1.53
CA TYR A 35 27.54 -52.08 -2.47
C TYR A 35 27.92 -51.79 -3.93
N SER A 36 29.16 -52.12 -4.30
CA SER A 36 29.69 -51.84 -5.63
C SER A 36 29.16 -52.73 -6.77
N GLU A 37 28.21 -53.65 -6.57
CA GLU A 37 27.83 -54.57 -7.67
C GLU A 37 26.36 -54.80 -8.06
N GLU A 38 25.32 -54.30 -7.36
CA GLU A 38 23.93 -54.50 -7.88
C GLU A 38 22.94 -53.33 -7.74
N SER A 39 23.32 -52.19 -7.17
CA SER A 39 22.33 -51.22 -6.65
C SER A 39 22.29 -49.84 -7.35
N GLY A 40 22.75 -49.76 -8.59
CA GLY A 40 22.74 -48.50 -9.35
C GLY A 40 21.35 -47.86 -9.47
N LEU A 41 20.29 -48.67 -9.56
CA LEU A 41 18.92 -48.18 -9.71
C LEU A 41 18.28 -47.76 -8.37
N SER A 42 18.58 -48.47 -7.27
CA SER A 42 17.93 -48.23 -5.97
C SER A 42 18.48 -46.99 -5.26
N GLY A 43 19.78 -46.70 -5.37
CA GLY A 43 20.38 -45.48 -4.83
C GLY A 43 19.88 -44.20 -5.53
N ILE A 44 19.64 -44.26 -6.84
CA ILE A 44 19.10 -43.14 -7.63
C ILE A 44 17.65 -42.84 -7.20
N CYS A 45 16.84 -43.85 -6.91
CA CYS A 45 15.46 -43.67 -6.46
C CYS A 45 15.33 -42.96 -5.10
N PHE A 46 16.29 -43.13 -4.18
CA PHE A 46 16.26 -42.45 -2.87
C PHE A 46 16.87 -41.03 -2.90
N LEU A 47 17.84 -40.78 -3.78
CA LEU A 47 18.47 -39.45 -3.90
C LEU A 47 17.69 -38.49 -4.80
N ALA A 48 17.01 -39.00 -5.85
CA ALA A 48 16.19 -38.20 -6.77
C ALA A 48 15.15 -37.28 -6.09
N PRO A 49 14.36 -37.71 -5.08
CA PRO A 49 13.41 -36.82 -4.42
C PRO A 49 14.09 -35.69 -3.64
N ILE A 50 15.29 -35.94 -3.08
CA ILE A 50 16.07 -34.92 -2.37
C ILE A 50 16.59 -33.88 -3.37
N PHE A 51 17.12 -34.31 -4.53
CA PHE A 51 17.53 -33.40 -5.59
C PHE A 51 16.38 -32.57 -6.17
N LEU A 52 15.18 -33.15 -6.30
CA LEU A 52 14.01 -32.40 -6.74
C LEU A 52 13.60 -31.34 -5.72
N LEU A 53 13.63 -31.66 -4.43
CA LEU A 53 13.36 -30.70 -3.35
C LEU A 53 14.41 -29.58 -3.27
N THR A 54 15.69 -29.87 -3.52
CA THR A 54 16.73 -28.84 -3.52
C THR A 54 16.59 -27.90 -4.71
N ILE A 55 16.30 -28.42 -5.91
CA ILE A 55 16.02 -27.60 -7.09
C ILE A 55 14.78 -26.75 -6.85
N PHE A 56 13.71 -27.32 -6.30
CA PHE A 56 12.49 -26.58 -5.95
C PHE A 56 12.78 -25.47 -4.94
N GLY A 57 13.54 -25.76 -3.89
CA GLY A 57 13.98 -24.77 -2.90
C GLY A 57 14.79 -23.63 -3.52
N LEU A 58 15.70 -23.95 -4.44
CA LEU A 58 16.54 -22.97 -5.13
C LEU A 58 15.72 -22.09 -6.08
N VAL A 59 14.74 -22.67 -6.78
CA VAL A 59 13.78 -21.93 -7.61
C VAL A 59 12.99 -20.95 -6.74
N TRP A 60 12.43 -21.39 -5.61
CA TRP A 60 11.70 -20.49 -4.70
C TRP A 60 12.59 -19.42 -4.06
N ALA A 61 13.85 -19.75 -3.76
CA ALA A 61 14.82 -18.80 -3.21
C ALA A 61 15.13 -17.65 -4.18
N ILE A 62 15.08 -17.89 -5.49
CA ILE A 62 15.26 -16.86 -6.53
C ILE A 62 13.92 -16.19 -6.89
N LEU A 63 12.84 -16.96 -6.98
CA LEU A 63 11.52 -16.47 -7.39
C LEU A 63 10.90 -15.51 -6.36
N TYR A 64 11.07 -15.78 -5.07
CA TYR A 64 10.50 -14.94 -4.02
C TYR A 64 11.08 -13.51 -3.99
N PRO A 65 12.41 -13.29 -3.95
CA PRO A 65 12.97 -11.93 -3.98
C PRO A 65 12.69 -11.22 -5.31
N THR A 66 12.69 -11.93 -6.44
CA THR A 66 12.36 -11.33 -7.74
C THR A 66 10.90 -10.87 -7.79
N MET A 67 9.96 -11.67 -7.27
CA MET A 67 8.54 -11.26 -7.15
C MET A 67 8.39 -10.04 -6.23
N LEU A 68 9.11 -9.99 -5.11
CA LEU A 68 9.07 -8.87 -4.17
C LEU A 68 9.59 -7.58 -4.82
N LEU A 69 10.72 -7.64 -5.53
CA LEU A 69 11.27 -6.51 -6.27
C LEU A 69 10.31 -6.04 -7.37
N TRP A 70 9.70 -6.97 -8.10
CA TRP A 70 8.69 -6.64 -9.11
C TRP A 70 7.52 -5.90 -8.47
N ALA A 71 6.95 -6.44 -7.39
CA ALA A 71 5.80 -5.81 -6.75
C ALA A 71 6.12 -4.44 -6.13
N PHE A 72 7.34 -4.27 -5.61
CA PHE A 72 7.85 -2.98 -5.13
C PHE A 72 7.87 -1.93 -6.26
N LEU A 73 8.39 -2.28 -7.44
CA LEU A 73 8.47 -1.37 -8.59
C LEU A 73 7.09 -1.01 -9.17
N PHE A 74 6.17 -1.97 -9.23
CA PHE A 74 4.86 -1.76 -9.87
C PHE A 74 3.78 -1.23 -8.91
N SER A 75 4.05 -1.16 -7.60
CA SER A 75 3.06 -0.74 -6.59
C SER A 75 2.52 0.68 -6.79
N GLY A 76 3.35 1.62 -7.23
CA GLY A 76 2.98 3.04 -7.31
C GLY A 76 1.99 3.37 -8.43
N LYS A 77 1.92 2.53 -9.48
CA LYS A 77 1.20 2.85 -10.72
C LYS A 77 -0.27 3.18 -10.52
N LYS A 78 -0.95 2.50 -9.58
CA LYS A 78 -2.37 2.76 -9.31
C LYS A 78 -2.60 4.15 -8.70
N LEU A 79 -1.70 4.58 -7.81
CA LEU A 79 -1.78 5.91 -7.20
C LEU A 79 -1.49 7.00 -8.24
N ASP A 80 -0.49 6.77 -9.10
CA ASP A 80 -0.16 7.70 -10.17
C ASP A 80 -1.32 7.87 -11.15
N ASN A 81 -1.95 6.77 -11.57
CA ASN A 81 -3.13 6.82 -12.44
C ASN A 81 -4.30 7.56 -11.79
N MET A 82 -4.49 7.44 -10.48
CA MET A 82 -5.54 8.17 -9.76
C MET A 82 -5.27 9.68 -9.75
N ILE A 83 -4.02 10.08 -9.51
CA ILE A 83 -3.60 11.49 -9.55
C ILE A 83 -3.80 12.05 -10.97
N LEU A 84 -3.38 11.29 -11.99
CA LEU A 84 -3.54 11.68 -13.39
C LEU A 84 -5.02 11.83 -13.78
N ASN A 85 -5.87 10.88 -13.39
CA ASN A 85 -7.31 10.96 -13.64
C ASN A 85 -7.95 12.16 -12.94
N THR A 86 -7.54 12.46 -11.71
CA THR A 86 -8.01 13.64 -10.97
C THR A 86 -7.63 14.93 -11.70
N ALA A 87 -6.38 15.04 -12.12
CA ALA A 87 -5.87 16.20 -12.86
C ALA A 87 -6.55 16.35 -14.23
N GLU A 88 -6.82 15.24 -14.92
CA GLU A 88 -7.54 15.23 -16.19
C GLU A 88 -8.97 15.78 -16.01
N ARG A 89 -9.72 15.26 -15.03
CA ARG A 89 -11.09 15.73 -14.73
C ARG A 89 -11.11 17.18 -14.26
N GLU A 90 -10.11 17.61 -13.50
CA GLU A 90 -9.95 19.01 -13.10
C GLU A 90 -9.77 19.88 -14.35
N SER A 91 -8.85 19.53 -15.26
CA SER A 91 -8.63 20.30 -16.49
C SER A 91 -9.86 20.33 -17.43
N GLN A 92 -10.64 19.24 -17.48
CA GLN A 92 -11.91 19.19 -18.20
C GLN A 92 -12.93 20.17 -17.63
N ILE A 93 -13.06 20.26 -16.30
CA ILE A 93 -13.95 21.23 -15.65
C ILE A 93 -13.46 22.67 -15.92
N PHE A 94 -12.16 22.92 -15.78
CA PHE A 94 -11.59 24.25 -16.04
C PHE A 94 -11.81 24.71 -17.48
N SER A 95 -11.68 23.81 -18.47
CA SER A 95 -11.94 24.15 -19.87
C SER A 95 -13.42 24.43 -20.17
N GLN A 96 -14.35 23.84 -19.41
CA GLN A 96 -15.78 24.10 -19.54
C GLN A 96 -16.23 25.38 -18.85
N LEU A 97 -15.75 25.64 -17.63
CA LEU A 97 -16.21 26.75 -16.79
C LEU A 97 -15.33 28.01 -16.91
N GLY A 98 -14.07 27.89 -17.34
CA GLY A 98 -13.09 28.98 -17.36
C GLY A 98 -12.63 29.48 -16.00
N LYS A 99 -13.18 28.96 -14.89
CA LYS A 99 -12.82 29.27 -13.49
C LYS A 99 -12.98 28.05 -12.58
N ASP A 100 -12.28 28.03 -11.44
CA ASP A 100 -12.58 27.05 -10.39
C ASP A 100 -13.90 27.44 -9.70
N PRO A 101 -14.90 26.56 -9.64
CA PRO A 101 -16.12 26.82 -8.88
C PRO A 101 -15.86 26.86 -7.36
N LEU A 102 -14.73 26.34 -6.87
CA LEU A 102 -14.41 26.31 -5.45
C LEU A 102 -13.56 27.51 -5.03
N SER A 103 -13.96 28.17 -3.95
CA SER A 103 -13.21 29.22 -3.28
C SER A 103 -13.05 28.92 -1.80
N THR A 104 -11.81 28.94 -1.32
CA THR A 104 -11.51 28.87 0.12
C THR A 104 -11.91 30.17 0.84
N VAL A 105 -11.95 31.29 0.11
CA VAL A 105 -12.28 32.60 0.66
C VAL A 105 -13.80 32.84 0.57
N ASP A 106 -14.36 33.44 1.63
CA ASP A 106 -15.78 33.77 1.75
C ASP A 106 -16.23 34.78 0.65
N GLY A 107 -15.34 35.68 0.23
CA GLY A 107 -15.59 36.63 -0.86
C GLY A 107 -16.43 37.85 -0.47
N GLY A 108 -16.92 37.91 0.77
CA GLY A 108 -17.68 39.05 1.29
C GLY A 108 -19.17 39.03 0.93
N TYR A 109 -19.85 40.16 1.18
CA TYR A 109 -21.29 40.30 0.94
C TYR A 109 -21.63 40.31 -0.55
N ARG A 110 -22.63 39.50 -0.94
CA ARG A 110 -23.13 39.38 -2.32
C ARG A 110 -24.57 39.86 -2.39
N LYS A 111 -24.88 40.65 -3.41
CA LYS A 111 -26.20 41.30 -3.57
C LYS A 111 -27.21 40.45 -4.34
N ASP A 112 -26.73 39.52 -5.18
CA ASP A 112 -27.54 38.83 -6.20
C ASP A 112 -27.67 37.32 -5.94
N VAL A 113 -27.76 36.91 -4.66
CA VAL A 113 -27.90 35.49 -4.29
C VAL A 113 -29.37 35.07 -4.30
N ASN A 114 -29.71 34.11 -5.16
CA ASN A 114 -31.04 33.51 -5.23
C ASN A 114 -31.20 32.36 -4.25
N LYS A 115 -30.19 31.47 -4.17
CA LYS A 115 -30.21 30.28 -3.31
C LYS A 115 -28.83 30.05 -2.69
N ALA A 116 -28.82 29.56 -1.45
CA ALA A 116 -27.62 29.08 -0.77
C ALA A 116 -27.88 27.70 -0.16
N GLY A 117 -26.84 26.88 -0.05
CA GLY A 117 -26.93 25.54 0.53
C GLY A 117 -25.57 24.97 0.88
N ILE A 118 -25.54 23.89 1.67
CA ILE A 118 -24.29 23.17 1.96
C ILE A 118 -23.98 22.21 0.81
N VAL A 119 -22.73 22.22 0.37
CA VAL A 119 -22.21 21.26 -0.61
C VAL A 119 -21.07 20.51 0.06
N TRP A 120 -21.06 19.20 -0.05
CA TRP A 120 -20.05 18.36 0.58
C TRP A 120 -19.73 17.14 -0.27
N SER A 121 -18.53 16.62 -0.09
CA SER A 121 -18.05 15.40 -0.69
C SER A 121 -17.09 14.70 0.28
N GLY A 122 -17.06 13.38 0.22
CA GLY A 122 -16.17 12.58 1.05
C GLY A 122 -15.50 11.49 0.23
N ALA A 123 -14.30 11.14 0.63
CA ALA A 123 -13.62 9.96 0.11
C ALA A 123 -12.64 9.37 1.11
N VAL A 124 -12.49 8.05 1.06
CA VAL A 124 -11.64 7.29 1.98
C VAL A 124 -10.41 6.80 1.24
N TYR A 125 -9.24 7.11 1.77
CA TYR A 125 -7.95 6.73 1.20
C TYR A 125 -7.13 5.94 2.21
N GLY A 126 -6.53 4.86 1.74
CA GLY A 126 -5.62 4.06 2.54
C GLY A 126 -4.36 3.71 1.76
N PRO A 127 -3.19 3.67 2.41
CA PRO A 127 -2.01 3.08 1.81
C PRO A 127 -2.25 1.60 1.46
N SER A 128 -1.69 1.15 0.35
CA SER A 128 -1.69 -0.27 0.00
C SER A 128 -0.73 -1.06 0.90
N HIS A 129 -0.80 -2.39 0.86
CA HIS A 129 0.15 -3.26 1.58
C HIS A 129 1.62 -2.95 1.25
N TRP A 130 1.91 -2.61 0.00
CA TRP A 130 3.24 -2.23 -0.44
C TRP A 130 3.68 -0.87 0.08
N HIS A 131 2.77 0.12 0.13
CA HIS A 131 3.07 1.42 0.74
C HIS A 131 3.37 1.27 2.24
N LEU A 132 2.68 0.37 2.93
CA LEU A 132 2.97 0.05 4.34
C LEU A 132 4.34 -0.64 4.50
N LEU A 133 4.73 -1.52 3.58
CA LEU A 133 6.06 -2.14 3.58
C LEU A 133 7.16 -1.10 3.35
N ILE A 134 6.99 -0.21 2.37
CA ILE A 134 7.92 0.91 2.10
C ILE A 134 8.06 1.78 3.35
N ALA A 135 6.95 2.15 3.97
CA ALA A 135 6.96 2.93 5.20
C ALA A 135 7.67 2.21 6.35
N TRP A 136 7.49 0.89 6.47
CA TRP A 136 8.19 0.09 7.47
C TRP A 136 9.71 0.07 7.23
N ILE A 137 10.15 -0.07 5.98
CA ILE A 137 11.57 0.01 5.61
C ILE A 137 12.12 1.41 5.88
N ASN A 138 11.43 2.48 5.46
CA ASN A 138 11.84 3.86 5.71
C ASN A 138 11.95 4.13 7.22
N ASN A 139 11.08 3.57 8.05
CA ASN A 139 11.16 3.72 9.51
C ASN A 139 12.41 3.07 10.13
N LEU A 140 13.06 2.10 9.47
CA LEU A 140 14.32 1.51 9.94
C LEU A 140 15.52 2.45 9.69
N PHE A 141 15.50 3.18 8.57
CA PHE A 141 16.57 4.11 8.20
C PHE A 141 16.30 5.55 8.65
N GLY A 142 15.06 5.88 9.00
CA GLY A 142 14.59 7.23 9.33
C GLY A 142 14.20 8.05 8.09
N GLY A 143 13.73 9.29 8.31
CA GLY A 143 13.35 10.22 7.24
C GLY A 143 11.84 10.39 7.05
N SER A 144 11.45 11.20 6.05
CA SER A 144 10.04 11.42 5.68
C SER A 144 9.46 10.22 4.94
N VAL A 145 8.19 9.93 5.18
CA VAL A 145 7.46 8.87 4.46
C VAL A 145 6.67 9.51 3.32
N ASP A 146 7.37 9.81 2.23
CA ASP A 146 6.83 10.52 1.06
C ASP A 146 5.61 9.81 0.47
N ILE A 147 5.58 8.47 0.54
CA ILE A 147 4.46 7.68 0.04
C ILE A 147 3.16 7.96 0.80
N PHE A 148 3.19 8.22 2.10
CA PHE A 148 1.98 8.58 2.85
C PHE A 148 1.53 9.99 2.52
N GLN A 149 2.47 10.93 2.39
CA GLN A 149 2.14 12.30 1.98
C GLN A 149 1.49 12.31 0.59
N LYS A 150 2.02 11.53 -0.35
CA LYS A 150 1.46 11.37 -1.70
C LYS A 150 0.06 10.75 -1.71
N VAL A 151 -0.19 9.75 -0.86
CA VAL A 151 -1.54 9.15 -0.74
C VAL A 151 -2.54 10.16 -0.14
N ILE A 152 -2.14 10.91 0.89
CA ILE A 152 -3.00 11.90 1.53
C ILE A 152 -3.27 13.08 0.58
N SER A 153 -2.26 13.55 -0.15
CA SER A 153 -2.43 14.64 -1.12
C SER A 153 -3.33 14.24 -2.28
N ALA A 154 -3.17 13.02 -2.81
CA ALA A 154 -4.07 12.47 -3.82
C ALA A 154 -5.51 12.38 -3.28
N GLY A 155 -5.69 11.97 -2.03
CA GLY A 155 -6.99 11.89 -1.41
C GLY A 155 -7.68 13.24 -1.22
N ARG A 156 -6.90 14.27 -0.86
CA ARG A 156 -7.38 15.66 -0.79
C ARG A 156 -7.79 16.19 -2.16
N ALA A 157 -6.96 15.98 -3.18
CA ALA A 157 -7.24 16.42 -4.55
C ALA A 157 -8.52 15.77 -5.10
N GLU A 158 -8.65 14.45 -4.94
CA GLU A 158 -9.83 13.72 -5.39
C GLU A 158 -11.11 14.13 -4.63
N SER A 159 -11.02 14.40 -3.33
CA SER A 159 -12.17 14.88 -2.54
C SER A 159 -12.64 16.26 -3.02
N MET A 160 -11.69 17.17 -3.27
CA MET A 160 -11.98 18.48 -3.84
C MET A 160 -12.58 18.36 -5.25
N GLN A 161 -12.05 17.47 -6.08
CA GLN A 161 -12.61 17.22 -7.41
C GLN A 161 -14.04 16.69 -7.35
N ARG A 162 -14.35 15.77 -6.42
CA ARG A 162 -15.73 15.32 -6.17
C ARG A 162 -16.64 16.44 -5.68
N LEU A 163 -16.10 17.41 -4.94
CA LEU A 163 -16.85 18.60 -4.52
C LEU A 163 -17.22 19.45 -5.73
N ARG A 164 -16.29 19.68 -6.67
CA ARG A 164 -16.58 20.39 -7.94
C ARG A 164 -17.68 19.69 -8.72
N GLU A 165 -17.55 18.39 -8.90
CA GLU A 165 -18.53 17.59 -9.65
C GLU A 165 -19.90 17.62 -8.98
N THR A 166 -19.95 17.64 -7.65
CA THR A 166 -21.21 17.75 -6.89
C THR A 166 -21.81 19.14 -7.01
N ALA A 167 -20.98 20.20 -6.95
CA ALA A 167 -21.41 21.57 -7.16
C ALA A 167 -22.07 21.76 -8.53
N ILE A 168 -21.43 21.25 -9.58
CA ILE A 168 -21.93 21.30 -10.96
C ILE A 168 -23.23 20.48 -11.10
N ARG A 169 -23.26 19.27 -10.53
CA ARG A 169 -24.43 18.38 -10.58
C ARG A 169 -25.66 19.00 -9.92
N GLU A 170 -25.47 19.72 -8.83
CA GLU A 170 -26.54 20.42 -8.11
C GLU A 170 -26.86 21.80 -8.70
N GLY A 171 -26.07 22.28 -9.68
CA GLY A 171 -26.28 23.53 -10.37
C GLY A 171 -25.95 24.77 -9.54
N TRP A 172 -24.90 24.69 -8.71
CA TRP A 172 -24.33 25.83 -8.00
C TRP A 172 -23.33 26.58 -8.89
N ASP A 173 -23.35 27.91 -8.84
CA ASP A 173 -22.46 28.75 -9.65
C ASP A 173 -21.07 28.91 -9.02
N GLU A 174 -21.02 28.81 -7.68
CA GLU A 174 -19.80 28.79 -6.90
C GLU A 174 -20.01 28.10 -5.54
N VAL A 175 -18.92 27.61 -4.95
CA VAL A 175 -18.88 27.09 -3.58
C VAL A 175 -17.80 27.84 -2.81
N ILE A 176 -18.19 28.46 -1.71
CA ILE A 176 -17.34 29.36 -0.93
C ILE A 176 -17.04 28.79 0.46
N ASN A 177 -16.03 29.36 1.12
CA ASN A 177 -15.57 28.92 2.44
C ASN A 177 -15.32 27.39 2.47
N VAL A 178 -14.70 26.89 1.39
CA VAL A 178 -14.39 25.47 1.26
C VAL A 178 -13.34 25.06 2.28
N ARG A 179 -13.62 23.99 3.02
CA ARG A 179 -12.77 23.42 4.05
C ARG A 179 -12.60 21.92 3.82
N ILE A 180 -11.48 21.40 4.30
CA ILE A 180 -11.15 19.98 4.22
C ILE A 180 -10.86 19.48 5.63
N ASP A 181 -11.67 18.55 6.10
CA ASP A 181 -11.45 17.82 7.33
C ASP A 181 -10.92 16.42 7.03
N THR A 182 -10.10 15.90 7.93
CA THR A 182 -9.52 14.55 7.81
C THR A 182 -9.75 13.77 9.09
N ALA A 183 -10.36 12.59 8.98
CA ALA A 183 -10.60 11.68 10.09
C ALA A 183 -9.83 10.37 9.90
N VAL A 184 -9.13 9.92 10.94
CA VAL A 184 -8.37 8.66 10.90
C VAL A 184 -9.32 7.49 11.07
N MET A 185 -9.33 6.58 10.11
CA MET A 185 -10.09 5.33 10.17
C MET A 185 -9.14 4.17 10.53
N SER A 186 -8.86 4.00 11.83
CA SER A 186 -8.13 2.82 12.33
C SER A 186 -9.00 2.06 13.34
N PRO A 187 -9.11 0.71 13.25
CA PRO A 187 -9.88 -0.07 14.21
C PRO A 187 -9.31 0.11 15.63
N GLY A 188 -10.15 0.52 16.59
CA GLY A 188 -9.74 0.79 17.98
C GLY A 188 -9.04 -0.38 18.69
N THR A 189 -9.24 -1.61 18.21
CA THR A 189 -8.64 -2.82 18.77
C THR A 189 -7.19 -3.07 18.32
N ASN A 190 -6.76 -2.49 17.19
CA ASN A 190 -5.44 -2.76 16.62
C ASN A 190 -4.52 -1.54 16.73
N LYS A 191 -3.50 -1.62 17.60
CA LYS A 191 -2.40 -0.62 17.71
C LYS A 191 -1.47 -0.55 16.47
N LYS A 192 -1.80 -1.25 15.38
CA LYS A 192 -0.96 -1.41 14.19
C LYS A 192 -1.28 -0.34 13.14
N GLY A 193 -0.88 0.91 13.42
CA GLY A 193 -0.78 2.00 12.44
C GLY A 193 -2.10 2.52 11.85
N ILE A 194 -1.99 3.61 11.08
CA ILE A 194 -3.10 4.20 10.31
C ILE A 194 -3.36 3.33 9.08
N ARG A 195 -4.59 2.85 8.91
CA ARG A 195 -4.99 1.99 7.78
C ARG A 195 -5.69 2.77 6.67
N ALA A 196 -6.49 3.75 7.05
CA ALA A 196 -7.17 4.65 6.14
C ALA A 196 -7.42 6.00 6.81
N VAL A 197 -7.63 7.01 5.99
CA VAL A 197 -8.03 8.36 6.36
C VAL A 197 -9.22 8.72 5.49
N GLU A 198 -10.30 9.14 6.13
CA GLU A 198 -11.41 9.80 5.46
C GLU A 198 -11.05 11.27 5.27
N VAL A 199 -11.23 11.75 4.05
CA VAL A 199 -11.08 13.15 3.69
C VAL A 199 -12.47 13.67 3.32
N PHE A 200 -12.90 14.70 4.02
CA PHE A 200 -14.21 15.30 3.89
C PHE A 200 -14.05 16.76 3.47
N ALA A 201 -14.55 17.12 2.29
CA ALA A 201 -14.52 18.48 1.77
C ALA A 201 -15.93 19.07 1.79
N TYR A 202 -16.08 20.28 2.27
CA TYR A 202 -17.40 20.93 2.38
C TYR A 202 -17.30 22.45 2.26
N GLY A 203 -18.40 23.07 1.85
CA GLY A 203 -18.51 24.52 1.71
C GLY A 203 -19.97 24.96 1.52
N THR A 204 -20.15 26.24 1.21
CA THR A 204 -21.48 26.82 0.94
C THR A 204 -21.63 27.07 -0.55
N GLY A 205 -22.53 26.33 -1.19
CA GLY A 205 -22.94 26.57 -2.58
C GLY A 205 -23.80 27.82 -2.67
N ILE A 206 -23.51 28.66 -3.65
CA ILE A 206 -24.25 29.88 -3.96
C ILE A 206 -24.74 29.79 -5.40
N LYS A 207 -26.01 30.15 -5.59
CA LYS A 207 -26.63 30.29 -6.91
C LYS A 207 -27.09 31.73 -7.09
N TYR A 208 -26.63 32.36 -8.15
CA TYR A 208 -27.00 33.70 -8.53
C TYR A 208 -28.34 33.71 -9.29
N GLY A 209 -29.07 34.82 -9.19
CA GLY A 209 -30.39 35.02 -9.79
C GLY A 209 -30.39 35.97 -10.98
#